data_AF-A0A7V5GZS3-F1
#
_entry.id   AF-A0A7V5GZS3-F1
#
_cell.length_a   1.000
_cell.length_b   1.000
_cell.length_c   1.000
_cell.angle_alpha   90.00
_cell.angle_beta   90.00
_cell.angle_gamma   90.00
#
_symmetry.space_group_name_H-M   'P 1'
#
loop_
_entity.id
_entity.type
_entity.pdbx_description
1 polymer ?
#
loop_
_entity_poly.entity_id
_entity_poly.type
_entity_poly.pdbx_seq_one_letter_code
_entity_poly.pdbx_strand_id
1 'polypeptide(L)' 'KDEPPGPEVPKYVCAPCSNCKGQIRDILDYYGAKEKSGIYYGGLVELVVNAMVDLKEPFIDFSLM' A
#
# COMPACT_ATOMS: atom_id res chain seq x y z
N LYS A 1 4.62 16.14 -19.76
CA LYS A 1 4.81 15.00 -18.84
C LYS A 1 3.82 15.22 -17.72
N ASP A 2 2.99 14.23 -17.43
CA ASP A 2 2.03 14.34 -16.32
C ASP A 2 2.80 14.47 -15.01
N GLU A 3 2.37 15.40 -14.17
CA GLU A 3 2.92 15.60 -12.84
C GLU A 3 2.59 14.36 -11.98
N PRO A 4 3.53 13.84 -11.18
CA PRO A 4 3.22 12.69 -10.33
C PRO A 4 2.10 13.05 -9.34
N PRO A 5 1.17 12.12 -9.06
CA PRO A 5 0.05 12.38 -8.16
C PRO A 5 0.52 12.70 -6.73
N GLY A 6 -0.11 13.70 -6.11
CA GLY A 6 0.20 14.15 -4.76
C GLY A 6 -0.18 13.15 -3.66
N PRO A 7 0.10 13.47 -2.38
CA PRO A 7 -0.14 12.58 -1.24
C PRO A 7 -1.62 12.23 -1.02
N GLU A 8 -2.55 13.03 -1.53
CA GLU A 8 -4.00 12.80 -1.50
C GLU A 8 -4.44 11.58 -2.32
N VAL A 9 -3.64 11.14 -3.28
CA VAL A 9 -3.91 9.93 -4.05
C VAL A 9 -3.23 8.73 -3.39
N PRO A 10 -3.96 7.75 -2.86
CA PRO A 10 -3.36 6.58 -2.24
C PRO A 10 -2.63 5.72 -3.29
N LYS A 11 -1.41 5.31 -2.94
CA LYS A 11 -0.55 4.45 -3.77
C LYS A 11 -0.20 3.21 -2.96
N TYR A 12 -0.21 2.03 -3.55
CA TYR A 12 0.05 0.78 -2.83
C TYR A 12 1.24 0.04 -3.44
N VAL A 13 2.27 -0.18 -2.63
CA VAL A 13 3.43 -1.00 -3.01
C VAL A 13 3.18 -2.44 -2.56
N CYS A 14 3.01 -3.33 -3.53
CA CYS A 14 2.83 -4.75 -3.28
C CYS A 14 4.18 -5.45 -3.05
N ALA A 15 4.35 -6.03 -1.88
CA ALA A 15 5.43 -6.93 -1.52
C ALA A 15 5.05 -8.39 -1.85
N PRO A 16 5.83 -9.10 -2.67
CA PRO A 16 5.55 -10.50 -3.00
C PRO A 16 5.91 -11.48 -1.87
N CYS A 17 6.68 -11.03 -0.87
CA CYS A 17 7.21 -11.88 0.20
C CYS A 17 7.30 -11.13 1.53
N SER A 18 7.40 -11.85 2.65
CA SER A 18 7.48 -11.25 4.00
C SER A 18 8.75 -10.41 4.20
N ASN A 19 9.91 -10.89 3.74
CA ASN A 19 11.17 -10.15 3.82
C ASN A 19 11.12 -8.86 2.98
N CYS A 20 10.48 -8.94 1.81
CA CYS A 20 10.25 -7.83 0.91
C CYS A 20 9.37 -6.78 1.60
N LYS A 21 8.28 -7.22 2.25
CA LYS A 21 7.37 -6.36 3.01
C LYS A 21 8.11 -5.65 4.14
N GLY A 22 8.97 -6.36 4.86
CA GLY A 22 9.82 -5.80 5.90
C GLY A 22 10.74 -4.69 5.39
N GLN A 23 11.49 -4.95 4.31
CA GLN A 23 12.37 -3.91 3.75
C GLN A 23 11.62 -2.72 3.15
N ILE A 24 10.49 -2.95 2.49
CA ILE A 24 9.67 -1.87 1.94
C ILE A 24 9.15 -0.98 3.08
N ARG A 25 8.63 -1.56 4.16
CA ARG A 25 8.24 -0.80 5.35
C ARG A 25 9.38 0.08 5.83
N ASP A 26 10.53 -0.53 6.11
CA ASP A 26 11.64 0.17 6.76
C ASP A 26 12.14 1.35 5.88
N ILE A 27 12.18 1.18 4.55
CA ILE A 27 12.55 2.25 3.62
C ILE A 27 11.47 3.35 3.57
N LEU A 28 10.19 3.00 3.44
CA LEU A 28 9.11 3.97 3.34
C LEU A 28 8.97 4.80 4.63
N ASP A 29 9.11 4.15 5.78
CA ASP A 29 9.06 4.78 7.10
C ASP A 29 10.25 5.73 7.28
N TYR A 30 11.47 5.30 6.94
CA TYR A 30 12.67 6.14 7.03
C TYR A 30 12.53 7.46 6.26
N TYR A 31 11.89 7.43 5.08
CA TYR A 31 11.69 8.62 4.26
C TYR A 31 10.40 9.40 4.56
N GLY A 32 9.50 8.90 5.42
CA GLY A 32 8.17 9.49 5.63
C GLY A 32 7.34 9.50 4.34
N ALA A 33 7.40 8.40 3.57
CA ALA A 33 6.83 8.31 2.24
C ALA A 33 5.30 8.34 2.24
N LYS A 34 4.67 7.91 3.34
CA LYS A 34 3.22 7.99 3.51
C LYS A 34 2.77 9.44 3.55
N GLU A 35 3.37 10.27 4.39
CA GLU A 35 2.96 11.68 4.57
C GLU A 35 3.30 12.53 3.34
N LYS A 36 4.45 12.27 2.71
CA LYS A 36 4.94 13.05 1.58
C LYS A 36 4.29 12.67 0.25
N SER A 37 3.95 11.39 0.09
CA SER A 37 3.59 10.83 -1.21
C SER A 37 2.39 9.89 -1.16
N GLY A 38 1.68 9.72 -0.04
CA GLY A 38 0.51 8.84 0.05
C GLY A 38 0.81 7.37 -0.27
N ILE A 39 2.05 6.93 0.00
CA ILE A 39 2.49 5.55 -0.30
C ILE A 39 2.22 4.65 0.89
N TYR A 40 1.39 3.63 0.64
CA TYR A 40 1.12 2.49 1.49
C TYR A 40 1.85 1.26 0.98
N TYR A 41 1.99 0.25 1.82
CA TYR A 41 2.59 -1.03 1.45
C TYR A 41 1.81 -2.19 2.03
N GLY A 42 1.92 -3.34 1.39
CA GLY A 42 1.40 -4.58 1.93
C GLY A 42 1.73 -5.79 1.07
N GLY A 43 1.28 -6.96 1.48
CA GLY A 43 1.57 -8.23 0.83
C GLY A 43 0.66 -8.51 -0.36
N LEU A 44 1.16 -9.28 -1.34
CA LEU A 44 0.36 -9.77 -2.47
C LEU A 44 -0.92 -10.49 -2.01
N VAL A 45 -0.86 -11.24 -0.91
CA VAL A 45 -2.02 -11.94 -0.35
C VAL A 45 -3.15 -10.99 0.04
N GLU A 46 -2.83 -9.77 0.48
CA GLU A 46 -3.83 -8.78 0.92
C GLU A 46 -4.59 -8.22 -0.27
N LEU A 47 -3.90 -8.01 -1.41
CA LEU A 47 -4.55 -7.66 -2.68
C LEU A 47 -5.42 -8.80 -3.21
N VAL A 48 -4.94 -10.05 -3.12
CA VAL A 48 -5.71 -11.23 -3.54
C VAL A 48 -6.97 -11.36 -2.70
N VAL A 49 -6.87 -11.27 -1.38
CA VAL A 49 -8.02 -11.31 -0.45
C VAL A 49 -8.98 -10.16 -0.75
N ASN A 50 -8.48 -8.95 -1.00
CA ASN A 50 -9.31 -7.80 -1.35
C ASN A 50 -10.10 -8.00 -2.67
N ALA A 51 -9.65 -8.91 -3.54
CA ALA A 51 -10.32 -9.24 -4.80
C ALA A 51 -11.21 -10.49 -4.72
N MET A 52 -11.28 -11.17 -3.57
CA MET A 52 -12.13 -12.36 -3.42
C MET A 52 -13.61 -11.95 -3.39
N VAL A 53 -14.42 -12.60 -4.24
CA VAL A 53 -15.84 -12.26 -4.44
C VAL A 53 -16.73 -12.53 -3.22
N ASP A 54 -16.27 -13.36 -2.29
CA ASP A 54 -17.02 -13.75 -1.09
C ASP A 54 -16.75 -12.85 0.12
N LEU A 55 -15.87 -11.83 0.01
CA LEU A 55 -15.68 -10.86 1.08
C LEU A 55 -16.89 -9.92 1.15
N LYS A 56 -17.45 -9.77 2.36
CA LYS A 56 -18.56 -8.85 2.63
C LYS A 56 -18.15 -7.39 2.60
N GLU A 57 -16.89 -7.11 2.94
CA GLU A 57 -16.30 -5.78 3.01
C GLU A 57 -14.89 -5.83 2.41
N PRO A 58 -14.36 -4.73 1.85
CA PRO A 58 -12.98 -4.68 1.37
C PRO A 58 -11.99 -5.03 2.48
N PHE A 59 -10.94 -5.76 2.14
CA PHE A 59 -9.84 -6.03 3.05
C PHE A 59 -8.92 -4.80 3.21
N ILE A 60 -8.80 -4.00 2.14
CA ILE A 60 -7.97 -2.79 2.09
C ILE A 60 -8.90 -1.57 2.12
N ASP A 61 -8.73 -0.75 3.16
CA ASP A 61 -9.38 0.54 3.28
C ASP A 61 -8.33 1.64 3.54
N PHE A 62 -8.06 2.45 2.51
CA PHE A 62 -7.08 3.54 2.60
C PHE A 62 -7.49 4.67 3.55
N SER A 63 -8.79 4.79 3.90
CA SER A 63 -9.25 5.78 4.88
C SER A 63 -8.89 5.39 6.32
N LEU A 64 -8.62 4.10 6.55
CA LEU A 64 -8.23 3.55 7.86
C LEU A 64 -6.73 3.26 7.96
N MET A 65 -5.97 3.40 6.86
CA MET A 65 -4.55 3.08 6.78
C MET A 65 -3.60 4.23 7.08
#